data_AF-A0A2A3YBM9-F1
#
_entry.id   AF-A0A2A3YBM9-F1
#
_cell.length_a   1.000
_cell.length_b   1.000
_cell.length_c   1.000
_cell.angle_alpha   90.00
_cell.angle_beta   90.00
_cell.angle_gamma   90.00
#
_symmetry.space_group_name_H-M   'P 1'
#
loop_
_entity.id
_entity.type
_entity.pdbx_description
1 polymer ?
#
loop_
_entity_poly.entity_id
_entity_poly.type
_entity_poly.pdbx_seq_one_letter_code
_entity_poly.pdbx_strand_id
1 'polypeptide(L)'
;MLNFSYEDALKNFSSLVDNVVTEHAVVSVSRSPKESVVMLSKDDYDSIRQSSVPASAHASWSSSPAPSASLVPHSHNSLDDWF
;
A
#
# COMPACT_ATOMS: atom_id res chain seq x y z
N MET A 1 -2.67 -14.24 14.62
CA MET A 1 -1.95 -13.25 15.45
C MET A 1 -1.81 -13.81 16.86
N LEU A 2 -0.57 -13.99 17.31
CA LEU A 2 -0.27 -14.58 18.62
C LEU A 2 0.00 -13.46 19.63
N ASN A 3 -0.44 -13.62 20.88
CA ASN A 3 -0.28 -12.61 21.92
C ASN A 3 0.50 -13.19 23.10
N PHE A 4 1.57 -12.53 23.51
CA PHE A 4 2.44 -12.96 24.60
C PHE A 4 2.63 -11.85 25.63
N SER A 5 2.79 -12.24 26.89
CA SER A 5 3.35 -11.36 27.89
C SER A 5 4.84 -11.13 27.61
N TYR A 6 5.39 -10.02 28.08
CA TYR A 6 6.83 -9.76 27.98
C TYR A 6 7.67 -10.88 28.63
N GLU A 7 7.22 -11.44 29.75
CA GLU A 7 7.93 -12.50 30.46
C GLU A 7 7.97 -13.81 29.67
N ASP A 8 6.84 -14.20 29.07
CA ASP A 8 6.77 -15.39 28.23
C ASP A 8 7.57 -15.22 26.94
N ALA A 9 7.55 -14.01 26.38
CA ALA A 9 8.32 -13.70 25.20
C ALA A 9 9.83 -13.74 25.44
N LEU A 10 10.28 -13.30 26.61
CA LEU A 10 11.69 -13.35 26.98
C LEU A 10 12.19 -14.79 27.14
N LYS A 11 11.39 -15.66 27.77
CA LYS A 11 11.72 -17.07 27.96
C LYS A 11 11.76 -17.86 26.65
N ASN A 12 10.87 -17.52 25.72
CA ASN A 12 10.67 -18.26 24.46
C ASN A 12 11.11 -17.46 23.22
N PHE A 13 12.03 -16.52 23.39
CA PHE A 13 12.37 -15.55 22.34
C PHE A 13 12.80 -16.21 21.03
N SER A 14 13.63 -17.26 21.10
CA SER A 14 14.10 -17.96 19.89
C SER A 14 12.95 -18.59 19.09
N SER A 15 11.99 -19.22 19.77
CA SER A 15 10.82 -19.82 19.11
C SER A 15 9.89 -18.75 18.55
N LEU A 16 9.75 -17.60 19.22
CA LEU A 16 8.95 -16.50 18.69
C LEU A 16 9.53 -15.93 17.40
N VAL A 17 10.86 -15.76 17.35
CA VAL A 17 11.54 -15.30 16.14
C VAL A 17 11.39 -16.33 15.02
N ASP A 18 11.49 -17.63 15.31
CA ASP A 18 11.27 -18.67 14.30
C ASP A 18 9.84 -18.63 13.74
N ASN A 19 8.82 -18.53 14.59
CA ASN A 19 7.43 -18.39 14.13
C ASN A 19 7.23 -17.13 13.26
N VAL A 20 7.88 -16.01 13.63
CA VAL A 20 7.78 -14.76 12.86
C VAL A 20 8.47 -14.88 11.50
N VAL A 21 9.64 -15.52 11.43
CA VAL A 21 10.45 -15.58 10.20
C VAL A 21 10.03 -16.73 9.29
N THR A 22 9.80 -17.92 9.84
CA THR A 22 9.54 -19.15 9.10
C THR A 22 8.05 -19.31 8.79
N GLU A 23 7.18 -19.04 9.78
CA GLU A 23 5.73 -19.21 9.62
C GLU A 23 5.00 -17.92 9.22
N HIS A 24 5.74 -16.81 9.03
CA HIS A 24 5.17 -15.48 8.77
C HIS A 24 4.13 -15.06 9.82
N ALA A 25 4.30 -15.51 11.07
CA ALA A 25 3.35 -15.22 12.13
C ALA A 25 3.47 -13.76 12.61
N VAL A 26 2.33 -13.08 12.75
CA VAL A 26 2.27 -11.78 13.45
C VAL A 26 2.15 -12.02 14.94
N VAL A 27 3.12 -11.50 15.70
CA VAL A 27 3.24 -11.69 17.15
C VAL A 27 3.12 -10.35 17.86
N SER A 28 2.25 -10.27 18.86
CA SER A 28 2.13 -9.12 19.77
C SER A 28 2.73 -9.47 21.12
N VAL A 29 3.63 -8.65 21.62
CA VAL A 29 4.26 -8.79 22.94
C VAL A 29 3.86 -7.59 23.78
N SER A 30 3.22 -7.82 24.91
CA SER A 30 2.75 -6.76 25.82
C SER A 30 3.42 -6.86 27.18
N ARG A 31 3.99 -5.75 27.65
CA ARG A 31 4.51 -5.61 29.02
C ARG A 31 3.44 -5.05 29.96
N SER A 32 2.62 -4.16 29.45
CA SER A 32 1.49 -3.55 30.14
C SER A 32 0.42 -3.16 29.11
N PRO A 33 -0.83 -2.81 29.50
CA PRO A 33 -1.87 -2.43 28.54
C PRO A 33 -1.54 -1.23 27.63
N LYS A 34 -0.52 -0.44 28.00
CA LYS A 34 -0.06 0.73 27.23
C LYS A 34 1.30 0.51 26.57
N GLU A 35 1.94 -0.62 26.81
CA GLU A 35 3.27 -0.94 26.29
C GLU A 35 3.23 -2.29 25.59
N SER A 36 3.00 -2.22 24.29
CA SER A 36 2.93 -3.39 23.40
C SER A 36 3.77 -3.14 22.16
N VAL A 37 4.40 -4.21 21.67
CA VAL A 37 5.14 -4.23 20.41
C VAL A 37 4.59 -5.33 19.51
N VAL A 38 4.62 -5.09 18.20
CA VAL A 38 4.26 -6.09 17.20
C VAL A 38 5.52 -6.51 16.46
N MET A 39 5.75 -7.81 16.38
CA MET A 39 6.80 -8.43 15.60
C MET A 39 6.17 -9.05 14.36
N LEU A 40 6.80 -8.80 13.23
CA LEU A 40 6.47 -9.35 11.93
C LEU A 40 7.77 -9.61 11.17
N SER A 41 7.74 -10.47 10.16
CA SER A 41 8.92 -10.75 9.35
C SER A 41 9.34 -9.49 8.60
N LYS A 42 10.63 -9.41 8.25
CA LYS A 42 11.14 -8.30 7.43
C LYS A 42 10.44 -8.25 6.06
N ASP A 43 10.20 -9.42 5.46
CA ASP A 43 9.54 -9.55 4.16
C ASP A 43 8.10 -9.03 4.20
N ASP A 44 7.35 -9.40 5.25
CA ASP A 44 5.99 -8.90 5.46
C ASP A 44 5.99 -7.38 5.67
N TYR A 45 6.94 -6.86 6.45
CA TYR A 45 7.05 -5.42 6.68
C TYR A 45 7.34 -4.67 5.37
N ASP A 46 8.29 -5.16 4.57
CA ASP A 46 8.64 -4.54 3.29
C ASP A 46 7.47 -4.61 2.30
N SER A 47 6.73 -5.72 2.25
CA SER A 47 5.53 -5.90 1.41
C SER A 47 4.40 -4.94 1.81
N ILE A 48 4.15 -4.78 3.10
CA ILE A 48 3.18 -3.79 3.62
C ILE A 48 3.64 -2.37 3.27
N ARG A 49 4.93 -2.07 3.40
CA ARG A 49 5.47 -0.75 3.08
C ARG A 49 5.41 -0.42 1.59
N GLN A 50 5.60 -1.42 0.71
CA GLN A 50 5.49 -1.24 -0.73
C GLN A 50 4.04 -1.08 -1.20
N SER A 51 3.12 -1.86 -0.62
CA SER A 51 1.68 -1.74 -0.93
C SER A 51 1.04 -0.45 -0.42
N SER A 52 1.63 0.17 0.62
CA SER A 52 1.19 1.47 1.15
C SER A 52 1.75 2.67 0.39
N VAL A 53 2.60 2.48 -0.63
CA VAL A 53 2.90 3.53 -1.60
C VAL A 53 1.67 3.69 -2.51
N PRO A 54 0.94 4.82 -2.47
CA PRO A 54 -0.23 5.01 -3.31
C PRO A 54 0.17 4.92 -4.79
N ALA A 55 -0.57 4.13 -5.56
CA ALA A 55 -0.42 3.97 -7.01
C ALA A 55 -0.54 5.29 -7.82
N SER A 56 -0.76 6.43 -7.18
CA SER A 56 -0.81 7.75 -7.81
C SER A 56 0.55 8.31 -8.25
N ALA A 57 1.67 7.67 -7.93
CA ALA A 57 3.01 8.12 -8.39
C ALA A 57 3.42 7.52 -9.75
N HIS A 58 2.64 6.61 -10.35
CA HIS A 58 3.03 5.88 -11.56
C HIS A 58 1.97 5.91 -12.67
N ALA A 59 1.09 6.91 -12.67
CA ALA A 59 0.05 7.08 -13.70
C ALA A 59 0.11 8.43 -14.46
N SER A 60 1.23 9.17 -14.39
CA SER A 60 1.39 10.46 -15.09
C SER A 60 2.38 10.46 -16.25
N TRP A 61 2.91 9.30 -16.67
CA TRP A 61 3.82 9.18 -17.83
C TRP A 61 3.41 8.14 -18.88
N SER A 62 2.11 7.93 -19.07
CA SER A 62 1.59 7.31 -20.30
C SER A 62 0.84 8.36 -21.11
N SER A 63 1.57 9.34 -21.62
CA SER A 63 1.10 10.16 -22.73
C SER A 63 1.16 9.31 -24.00
N SER A 64 0.01 8.89 -24.51
CA SER A 64 -0.15 8.51 -25.91
C SER A 64 -1.55 8.88 -26.41
N PRO A 65 -1.66 9.29 -27.68
CA PRO A 65 -2.60 10.31 -28.14
C PRO A 65 -3.98 9.74 -28.51
N ALA A 66 -5.01 10.56 -28.33
CA ALA A 66 -6.38 10.27 -28.73
C ALA A 66 -6.51 10.12 -30.26
N PRO A 67 -7.14 9.07 -30.79
CA PRO A 67 -7.68 9.10 -32.14
C PRO A 67 -9.04 9.79 -32.13
N SER A 68 -9.05 11.04 -32.57
CA SER A 68 -10.25 11.77 -32.97
C SER A 68 -10.96 11.01 -34.11
N ALA A 69 -12.13 10.44 -33.83
CA ALA A 69 -13.09 10.05 -34.86
C ALA A 69 -14.29 11.01 -34.78
N SER A 70 -14.16 12.10 -35.54
CA SER A 70 -15.18 13.12 -35.77
C SER A 70 -16.45 12.54 -36.36
N LEU A 71 -17.60 12.76 -35.71
CA LEU A 71 -18.92 12.76 -36.33
C LEU A 71 -19.80 13.84 -35.69
N VAL A 72 -19.59 15.10 -36.08
CA VAL A 72 -20.60 16.16 -35.95
C VAL A 72 -20.53 17.05 -37.19
N PRO A 73 -21.46 16.94 -38.16
CA PRO A 73 -21.60 17.99 -39.16
C PRO A 73 -22.30 19.18 -38.49
N HIS A 74 -21.52 20.21 -38.14
CA HIS A 74 -22.06 21.50 -37.72
C HIS A 74 -22.61 22.24 -38.95
N SER A 75 -23.93 22.41 -38.96
CA SER A 75 -24.66 23.27 -39.88
C SER A 75 -24.17 24.72 -39.75
N HIS A 76 -23.77 25.28 -40.89
CA HIS A 76 -23.75 26.70 -41.27
C HIS A 76 -24.60 27.61 -40.36
N ASN A 77 -24.00 28.67 -39.78
CA ASN A 77 -24.39 30.06 -40.11
C ASN A 77 -23.48 31.13 -39.49
N SER A 78 -23.30 32.20 -40.28
CA SER A 78 -22.91 33.58 -39.93
C SER A 78 -21.51 33.86 -39.38
N LEU A 79 -20.61 34.23 -40.31
CA LEU A 79 -19.54 35.19 -40.06
C LEU A 79 -19.83 36.40 -40.96
N ASP A 80 -20.60 37.33 -40.42
CA ASP A 80 -20.71 38.71 -40.89
C ASP A 80 -20.11 39.58 -39.78
N ASP A 81 -19.52 40.71 -40.16
CA ASP A 81 -18.97 41.77 -39.30
C ASP A 81 -17.52 41.58 -38.77
N TRP A 82 -16.51 41.91 -39.60
CA TRP A 82 -15.76 43.17 -39.45
C TRP A 82 -14.46 43.23 -40.29
N PHE A 83 -14.46 44.20 -41.21
CA PHE A 83 -13.36 44.82 -42.00
C PHE A 83 -12.72 44.04 -43.16
#